data_AF-A0A950DG60-F1
#
_entry.id   AF-A0A950DG60-F1
#
_cell.length_a   1.000
_cell.length_b   1.000
_cell.length_c   1.000
_cell.angle_alpha   90.00
_cell.angle_beta   90.00
_cell.angle_gamma   90.00
#
_symmetry.space_group_name_H-M   'P 1'
#
loop_
_entity.id
_entity.type
_entity.pdbx_description
1 polymer ?
#
loop_
_entity_poly.entity_id
_entity_poly.type
_entity_poly.pdbx_seq_one_letter_code
_entity_poly.pdbx_strand_id
1 'polypeptide(L)'
;FVRFLTNPGDLVLDPFAGSNTTGQVCEQEGRKWIAVERDEEYLKASKFRFEPDAPAVVADGPIEVSANGKGGRTSKKSDQPRLFD
;
A
#
# COMPACT_ATOMS: atom_id res chain seq x y z
N PHE A 1 3.22 -2.20 -2.61
CA PHE A 1 2.34 -3.17 -3.30
C PHE A 1 0.97 -2.60 -3.59
N VAL A 2 0.18 -2.15 -2.59
CA VAL A 2 -1.18 -1.58 -2.78
C VAL A 2 -1.22 -0.51 -3.89
N ARG A 3 -0.43 0.57 -3.78
CA ARG A 3 -0.36 1.63 -4.81
C ARG A 3 0.03 1.16 -6.21
N PHE A 4 0.90 0.15 -6.29
CA PHE A 4 1.50 -0.29 -7.56
C PHE A 4 0.60 -1.28 -8.31
N LEU A 5 -0.18 -2.09 -7.59
CA LEU A 5 -0.97 -3.18 -8.15
C LEU A 5 -2.48 -2.90 -8.16
N THR A 6 -2.92 -1.76 -7.61
CA THR A 6 -4.34 -1.41 -7.48
C THR A 6 -4.57 0.07 -7.72
N ASN A 7 -5.79 0.41 -8.14
CA ASN A 7 -6.28 1.77 -8.21
C ASN A 7 -7.17 2.09 -6.99
N PRO A 8 -7.38 3.37 -6.64
CA PRO A 8 -8.42 3.76 -5.70
C PRO A 8 -9.78 3.16 -6.09
N GLY A 9 -10.49 2.63 -5.10
CA GLY A 9 -11.78 1.95 -5.26
C GLY A 9 -11.71 0.43 -5.49
N ASP A 10 -10.54 -0.12 -5.87
CA ASP A 10 -10.35 -1.56 -6.02
C ASP A 10 -10.55 -2.30 -4.69
N LEU A 11 -10.92 -3.58 -4.78
CA LEU A 11 -11.05 -4.49 -3.63
C LEU A 11 -9.78 -5.33 -3.44
N VAL A 12 -9.22 -5.26 -2.23
CA VAL A 12 -8.07 -6.07 -1.81
C VAL A 12 -8.50 -7.18 -0.86
N LEU A 13 -8.06 -8.42 -1.08
CA LEU A 13 -8.27 -9.55 -0.17
C LEU A 13 -6.96 -9.94 0.51
N ASP A 14 -6.96 -10.00 1.84
CA ASP A 14 -5.84 -10.51 2.64
C ASP A 14 -6.29 -11.69 3.52
N PRO A 15 -5.97 -12.95 3.16
CA PRO A 15 -6.40 -14.11 3.92
C PRO A 15 -5.57 -14.37 5.20
N PHE A 16 -4.51 -13.58 5.46
CA PHE A 16 -3.62 -13.72 6.61
C PHE A 16 -3.34 -12.37 7.24
N ALA A 17 -4.41 -11.72 7.71
CA ALA A 17 -4.38 -10.30 8.06
C ALA A 17 -3.36 -9.98 9.18
N GLY A 18 -3.15 -10.89 10.14
CA GLY A 18 -2.34 -10.64 11.33
C GLY A 18 -2.79 -9.36 12.02
N SER A 19 -1.89 -8.37 12.10
CA SER A 19 -2.21 -7.05 12.68
C SER A 19 -3.08 -6.15 11.80
N ASN A 20 -3.42 -6.59 10.58
CA ASN A 20 -4.23 -5.90 9.58
C ASN A 20 -3.65 -4.57 9.06
N THR A 21 -2.33 -4.54 8.85
CA THR A 21 -1.66 -3.40 8.19
C THR A 21 -2.15 -3.20 6.76
N THR A 22 -2.48 -4.29 6.04
CA THR A 22 -3.04 -4.23 4.69
C THR A 22 -4.33 -3.42 4.67
N GLY A 23 -5.28 -3.70 5.58
CA GLY A 23 -6.53 -2.95 5.70
C GLY A 23 -6.30 -1.48 6.03
N GLN A 24 -5.41 -1.18 6.98
CA GLN A 24 -5.07 0.20 7.35
C GLN A 24 -4.50 0.99 6.16
N VAL A 25 -3.58 0.40 5.40
CA VAL A 25 -3.04 1.02 4.18
C VAL A 25 -4.15 1.19 3.14
N CYS A 26 -5.05 0.21 2.99
CA CYS A 26 -6.17 0.32 2.04
C CYS A 26 -7.12 1.48 2.38
N GLU A 27 -7.49 1.69 3.65
CA GLU A 27 -8.31 2.84 4.09
C GLU A 27 -7.69 4.17 3.68
N GLN A 28 -6.40 4.36 3.98
CA GLN A 28 -5.67 5.59 3.65
C GLN A 28 -5.53 5.82 2.15
N GLU A 29 -5.36 4.73 1.41
CA GLU A 29 -5.18 4.74 -0.03
C GLU A 29 -6.53 4.77 -0.78
N GLY A 30 -7.66 4.76 -0.09
CA GLY A 30 -8.99 4.78 -0.71
C GLY A 30 -9.32 3.48 -1.46
N ARG A 31 -8.87 2.34 -0.97
CA ARG A 31 -9.21 0.99 -1.48
C ARG A 31 -10.20 0.30 -0.54
N LYS A 32 -11.07 -0.53 -1.09
CA LYS A 32 -11.91 -1.44 -0.30
C LYS A 32 -11.06 -2.65 0.10
N TRP A 33 -11.37 -3.29 1.21
CA TRP A 33 -10.63 -4.46 1.65
C TRP A 33 -11.50 -5.48 2.37
N ILE A 34 -11.10 -6.75 2.27
CA ILE A 34 -11.57 -7.87 3.08
C ILE A 34 -10.33 -8.52 3.68
N ALA A 35 -10.33 -8.73 4.98
CA ALA A 35 -9.23 -9.41 5.66
C ALA A 35 -9.75 -10.56 6.52
N VAL A 36 -9.00 -11.66 6.55
CA VAL A 36 -9.31 -12.84 7.35
C VAL A 36 -8.12 -13.12 8.26
N GLU A 37 -8.40 -13.38 9.53
CA GLU A 37 -7.42 -13.82 10.52
C GLU A 37 -8.05 -14.89 11.40
N ARG A 38 -7.29 -15.94 11.69
CA ARG A 38 -7.76 -17.08 12.49
C ARG A 38 -7.61 -16.81 13.98
N ASP A 39 -6.57 -16.08 14.36
CA ASP A 39 -6.26 -15.80 15.75
C ASP A 39 -7.08 -14.62 16.28
N GLU A 40 -7.87 -14.89 17.32
CA GLU A 40 -8.75 -13.91 17.93
C GLU A 40 -7.99 -12.76 18.59
N GLU A 41 -6.78 -13.00 19.11
CA GLU A 41 -5.94 -11.96 19.71
C GLU A 41 -5.50 -10.94 18.65
N TYR A 42 -5.08 -11.42 17.49
CA TYR A 42 -4.75 -10.56 16.35
C TYR A 42 -5.97 -9.78 15.85
N LEU A 43 -7.14 -10.42 15.75
CA LEU A 43 -8.38 -9.74 15.38
C LEU A 43 -8.71 -8.59 16.36
N LYS A 44 -8.67 -8.86 17.67
CA LYS A 44 -8.93 -7.84 18.70
C LYS A 44 -7.92 -6.70 18.64
N ALA A 45 -6.63 -7.02 18.56
CA ALA A 45 -5.55 -6.03 18.50
C ALA A 45 -5.59 -5.19 17.21
N SER A 46 -6.06 -5.74 16.10
CA SER A 46 -6.14 -5.02 14.82
C SER A 46 -7.18 -3.90 14.81
N LYS A 47 -8.25 -4.00 15.62
CA LYS A 47 -9.36 -3.04 15.64
C LYS A 47 -8.91 -1.62 15.94
N PHE A 48 -7.92 -1.46 16.81
CA PHE A 48 -7.35 -0.16 17.19
C PHE A 48 -6.80 0.65 16.01
N ARG A 49 -6.53 0.04 14.84
CA ARG A 49 -6.10 0.74 13.62
C ARG A 49 -7.20 1.53 12.92
N PHE A 50 -8.45 1.26 13.27
CA PHE A 50 -9.62 1.81 12.58
C PHE A 50 -10.48 2.68 13.50
N GLU A 51 -9.99 2.94 14.72
CA GLU A 51 -10.60 3.93 15.59
C GLU A 51 -10.36 5.36 15.05
N PRO A 52 -11.22 6.34 15.37
CA PRO A 52 -11.15 7.69 14.80
C PRO A 52 -9.82 8.42 15.03
N ASP A 53 -9.10 8.06 16.10
CA ASP A 53 -7.82 8.63 16.53
C ASP A 53 -6.63 7.72 16.21
N ALA A 54 -6.84 6.67 15.40
CA ALA A 54 -5.78 5.74 15.03
C ALA A 54 -4.63 6.46 14.31
N PRO A 55 -3.37 6.12 14.64
CA PRO A 55 -2.22 6.73 14.01
C PRO A 55 -2.21 6.43 12.51
N ALA A 56 -1.98 7.43 11.69
CA ALA A 56 -1.76 7.23 10.27
C ALA A 56 -0.50 6.36 10.05
N VAL A 57 -0.58 5.39 9.13
CA VAL A 57 0.61 4.78 8.55
C VAL A 57 1.43 5.88 7.88
N VAL A 58 2.62 6.14 8.39
CA VAL A 58 3.60 7.02 7.74
C VAL A 58 4.25 6.26 6.60
N ALA A 59 3.85 6.60 5.37
CA ALA A 59 4.42 6.02 4.16
C ALA A 59 5.02 7.13 3.29
N ASP A 60 6.03 7.85 3.80
CA ASP A 60 6.72 8.86 3.00
C ASP A 60 8.20 8.52 2.78
N GLY A 61 8.46 8.17 1.52
CA GLY A 61 9.76 7.96 0.90
C GLY A 61 9.57 7.19 -0.42
N PRO A 62 10.20 7.58 -1.55
CA PRO A 62 10.27 6.69 -2.70
C PRO A 62 10.88 5.36 -2.23
N ILE A 63 10.31 4.24 -2.65
CA ILE A 63 10.93 2.92 -2.45
C ILE A 63 12.24 2.96 -3.25
N GLU A 64 13.35 3.26 -2.60
CA GLU A 64 14.67 3.07 -3.20
C GLU A 64 14.90 1.56 -3.30
N VAL A 65 14.59 1.02 -4.48
CA VAL A 65 15.02 -0.32 -4.84
C VAL A 65 16.53 -0.25 -5.05
N SER A 66 17.31 -0.55 -4.00
CA SER A 66 18.72 -0.90 -4.18
C SER A 66 18.75 -2.23 -4.93
N ALA A 67 18.81 -2.12 -6.26
CA ALA A 67 19.05 -3.24 -7.15
C ALA A 67 20.46 -3.75 -6.88
N ASN A 68 20.63 -4.64 -5.91
CA ASN A 68 21.83 -5.45 -5.82
C ASN A 68 21.74 -6.54 -6.90
N GLY A 69 21.94 -6.08 -8.13
CA GLY A 69 21.96 -6.83 -9.36
C GLY A 69 22.70 -5.98 -10.38
N LYS A 70 23.97 -6.32 -10.60
CA LYS A 70 24.84 -5.65 -11.59
C LYS A 70 24.09 -5.50 -12.92
N GLY A 71 23.84 -4.27 -13.34
CA GLY A 71 23.23 -4.00 -14.64
C GLY A 71 22.84 -2.54 -14.80
N GLY A 72 23.75 -1.73 -15.34
CA GLY A 72 23.50 -0.31 -15.60
C GLY A 72 22.46 -0.07 -16.68
N ARG A 73 21.82 1.11 -16.62
CA ARG A 73 21.43 1.95 -17.75
C ARG A 73 21.03 3.33 -17.22
N THR A 74 21.73 4.36 -17.70
CA THR A 74 21.37 5.77 -17.52
C THR A 74 20.26 6.12 -18.50
N SER A 75 19.07 6.49 -18.02
CA SER A 75 18.05 7.12 -18.88
C SER A 75 18.00 8.62 -18.60
N LYS A 76 18.42 9.40 -19.60
CA LYS A 76 18.28 10.87 -19.67
C LYS A 76 16.81 11.26 -19.51
N LYS A 77 16.52 12.37 -18.83
CA LYS A 77 15.21 13.04 -18.87
C LYS A 77 14.87 13.37 -20.33
N SER A 78 13.79 12.79 -20.84
CA SER A 78 13.18 13.22 -22.10
C SER A 78 12.02 14.14 -21.77
N ASP A 79 12.16 15.42 -22.12
CA ASP A 79 11.05 16.35 -22.21
C ASP A 79 10.03 15.80 -23.21
N GLN A 80 8.83 15.48 -22.73
CA GLN A 80 7.71 15.11 -23.59
C GLN A 80 6.76 16.31 -23.70
N PRO A 81 6.48 16.84 -24.90
CA PRO A 81 5.47 17.87 -25.07
C PRO A 81 4.06 17.30 -24.86
N ARG A 82 3.17 18.13 -24.30
CA ARG A 82 1.74 17.81 -24.14
C ARG A 82 1.10 17.69 -25.53
N LEU A 83 0.62 16.49 -25.85
CA LEU A 83 -0.11 16.20 -27.09
C LEU A 83 -1.59 16.07 -26.77
N PHE A 84 -2.34 17.17 -26.81
CA PHE A 84 -3.79 17.20 -27.09
C PHE A 84 -4.13 18.63 -27.54
N ASP A 85 -4.48 18.77 -28.82
CA ASP A 85 -5.33 19.85 -29.34
C ASP A 85 -6.78 19.64 -28.88
#